data_AF-A0A6N6BGR8-F1
#
_entry.id   AF-A0A6N6BGR8-F1
#
_cell.length_a   1.000
_cell.length_b   1.000
_cell.length_c   1.000
_cell.angle_alpha   90.00
_cell.angle_beta   90.00
_cell.angle_gamma   90.00
#
_symmetry.space_group_name_H-M   'P 1'
#
loop_
_entity.id
_entity.type
_entity.pdbx_description
1 polymer ?
#
loop_
_entity_poly.entity_id
_entity_poly.type
_entity_poly.pdbx_seq_one_letter_code
_entity_poly.pdbx_strand_id
1 'polypeptide(L)' 'MKNGGFINNKGEIVINPIFDEVESFYNKAAIVQLNGKWGFVDTSGNIIK' A
#
# COMPACT_ATOMS: atom_id res chain seq x y z
N MET A 1 -6.64 -11.30 10.96
CA MET A 1 -5.62 -11.04 9.91
C MET A 1 -5.22 -9.58 10.06
N LYS A 2 -3.93 -9.26 9.95
CA LYS A 2 -3.46 -7.87 9.97
C LYS A 2 -3.37 -7.44 8.53
N ASN A 3 -4.03 -6.34 8.17
CA ASN A 3 -3.92 -5.77 6.84
C ASN A 3 -2.94 -4.60 6.87
N GLY A 4 -2.15 -4.44 5.80
CA GLY A 4 -1.22 -3.34 5.61
C GLY A 4 -1.83 -2.15 4.90
N GLY A 5 -1.43 -0.95 5.30
CA GLY A 5 -1.81 0.34 4.73
C GLY A 5 -0.68 1.35 4.95
N PHE A 6 -0.89 2.61 4.55
CA PHE A 6 0.15 3.63 4.58
C PHE A 6 -0.31 4.87 5.32
N ILE A 7 0.59 5.43 6.15
CA ILE A 7 0.42 6.70 6.83
C ILE A 7 1.40 7.73 6.30
N ASN A 8 1.09 9.02 6.43
CA ASN A 8 2.05 10.08 6.18
C ASN A 8 2.93 10.36 7.43
N ASN A 9 3.85 11.33 7.31
CA ASN A 9 4.72 11.74 8.42
C ASN A 9 4.00 12.41 9.61
N LYS A 10 2.71 12.75 9.46
CA LYS A 10 1.85 13.24 10.55
C LYS A 10 1.09 12.10 11.25
N GLY A 11 1.23 10.86 10.78
CA GLY A 11 0.51 9.71 11.29
C GLY A 11 -0.91 9.56 10.74
N GLU A 12 -1.28 10.31 9.72
CA GLU A 12 -2.60 10.24 9.10
C GLU A 12 -2.63 9.10 8.06
N ILE A 13 -3.72 8.33 8.02
CA ILE A 13 -3.92 7.27 7.03
C ILE A 13 -4.07 7.91 5.63
N VAL A 14 -3.19 7.53 4.72
CA VAL A 14 -3.23 7.91 3.30
C VAL A 14 -3.83 6.79 2.47
N ILE A 15 -3.48 5.54 2.81
CA ILE A 15 -4.02 4.35 2.14
C ILE A 15 -4.51 3.40 3.23
N ASN A 16 -5.81 3.08 3.17
CA ASN A 16 -6.44 2.22 4.17
C ASN A 16 -5.75 0.85 4.27
N PRO A 17 -5.73 0.23 5.46
CA PRO A 17 -5.14 -1.08 5.66
C PRO A 17 -6.04 -2.17 5.05
N ILE A 18 -5.95 -2.37 3.74
CA ILE A 18 -6.75 -3.34 2.98
C ILE A 18 -5.90 -4.41 2.29
N PHE A 19 -4.58 -4.28 2.31
CA PHE A 19 -3.66 -5.21 1.68
C PHE A 19 -3.27 -6.33 2.64
N ASP A 20 -3.06 -7.53 2.12
CA ASP A 20 -2.57 -8.67 2.89
C ASP A 20 -1.12 -8.40 3.35
N GLU A 21 -0.31 -7.84 2.45
CA GLU A 21 1.08 -7.44 2.67
C GLU A 21 1.38 -6.12 1.94
N VAL A 22 2.27 -5.31 2.52
CA VAL A 22 2.76 -4.05 1.94
C VAL A 22 4.26 -3.93 2.14
N GLU A 23 4.95 -3.46 1.11
CA GLU A 23 6.35 -3.06 1.16
C GLU A 23 6.49 -1.53 1.25
N SER A 24 7.67 -1.06 1.64
CA SER A 24 7.96 0.39 1.67
C SER A 24 7.91 1.01 0.27
N PHE A 25 7.55 2.29 0.20
CA PHE A 25 7.60 3.04 -1.05
C PHE A 25 9.03 3.17 -1.60
N TYR A 26 9.20 2.92 -2.90
CA TYR A 26 10.40 3.18 -3.68
C TYR A 26 10.02 3.87 -4.98
N ASN A 27 10.66 5.00 -5.31
CA ASN A 27 10.38 5.76 -6.55
C ASN A 27 8.88 6.00 -6.84
N LYS A 28 8.11 6.38 -5.80
CA LYS A 28 6.66 6.70 -5.86
C LYS A 28 5.71 5.49 -6.07
N ALA A 29 6.21 4.27 -5.96
CA ALA A 29 5.37 3.08 -5.94
C ALA A 29 5.72 2.18 -4.73
N ALA A 30 4.75 1.42 -4.24
CA ALA A 30 4.97 0.36 -3.28
C ALA A 30 4.43 -0.96 -3.82
N ILE A 31 5.08 -2.07 -3.45
CA ILE A 31 4.58 -3.41 -3.76
C ILE A 31 3.54 -3.78 -2.71
N VAL A 32 2.40 -4.28 -3.16
CA VAL A 32 1.29 -4.69 -2.28
C VAL A 32 0.74 -6.04 -2.72
N GLN A 33 0.23 -6.80 -1.75
CA GLN A 33 -0.52 -8.03 -2.00
C GLN A 33 -1.99 -7.81 -1.66
N LEU A 34 -2.89 -8.19 -2.57
CA LEU A 34 -4.33 -8.17 -2.34
C LEU A 34 -4.96 -9.49 -2.83
N ASN A 35 -5.62 -10.19 -1.92
CA ASN A 35 -6.21 -11.51 -2.16
C ASN A 35 -5.19 -12.49 -2.78
N GLY A 36 -3.97 -12.50 -2.24
CA GLY A 36 -2.86 -13.35 -2.71
C GLY A 36 -2.26 -12.96 -4.07
N LYS A 37 -2.63 -11.81 -4.64
CA LYS A 37 -2.06 -11.29 -5.89
C LYS A 37 -1.19 -10.07 -5.62
N TRP A 38 0.01 -10.07 -6.20
CA TRP A 38 0.95 -8.96 -6.12
C TRP A 38 0.67 -7.90 -7.17
N GLY A 39 0.87 -6.64 -6.80
CA GLY A 39 0.77 -5.49 -7.68
C GLY A 39 1.51 -4.28 -7.12
N PHE A 40 1.41 -3.16 -7.83
CA PHE A 40 2.00 -1.89 -7.41
C PHE A 40 0.90 -0.91 -7.03
N VAL A 41 1.16 -0.09 -6.02
CA VAL A 41 0.30 1.04 -5.66
C VAL A 41 1.08 2.35 -5.76
N ASP A 42 0.46 3.39 -6.29
CA ASP A 42 1.03 4.73 -6.29
C ASP A 42 0.86 5.43 -4.93
N THR A 43 1.45 6.62 -4.77
CA THR A 43 1.35 7.41 -3.52
C THR A 43 -0.07 7.90 -3.19
N SER A 44 -1.00 7.80 -4.14
CA SER A 44 -2.42 8.17 -3.97
C SER A 44 -3.29 6.95 -3.64
N GLY A 45 -2.72 5.73 -3.59
CA GLY A 45 -3.47 4.51 -3.34
C GLY A 45 -4.02 3.83 -4.60
N ASN A 46 -3.68 4.30 -5.80
CA ASN A 46 -4.15 3.66 -7.04
C ASN A 46 -3.28 2.46 -7.38
N ILE A 47 -3.91 1.33 -7.71
CA ILE A 47 -3.20 0.17 -8.22
C ILE A 47 -2.69 0.49 -9.63
N ILE A 48 -1.37 0.45 -9.80
CA ILE A 48 -0.70 0.51 -11.09
C ILE A 48 -0.64 -0.93 -11.62
N LYS A 49 -1.21 -1.15 -12.81
CA LYS A 49 -1.22 -2.44 -13.49
C LYS A 49 0.11 -2.76 -14.15
#